data_AF-F0FVX1-F1
#
_entry.id   AF-F0FVX1-F1
#
_cell.length_a   1.000
_cell.length_b   1.000
_cell.length_c   1.000
_cell.angle_alpha   90.00
_cell.angle_beta   90.00
_cell.angle_gamma   90.00
#
_symmetry.space_group_name_H-M   'P 1'
#
loop_
_entity.id
_entity.type
_entity.pdbx_description
1 polymer ?
#
loop_
_entity_poly.entity_id
_entity_poly.type
_entity_poly.pdbx_seq_one_letter_code
_entity_poly.pdbx_strand_id
1 'polypeptide(L)'
;MNCKIGDLAFVVESDKKSHIGVVVRIDRLNDRLTQRYGEPVWEVTFNGIIIGSDGKLLAGSGSCLDSCLRPISGVPVTDDVEDEVTA
;
A
#
# COMPACT_ATOMS: atom_id res chain seq x y z
N MET A 1 11.46 9.69 -0.22
CA MET A 1 10.79 8.48 -0.71
C MET A 1 10.70 7.54 0.48
N ASN A 2 9.49 7.30 0.96
CA ASN A 2 9.18 6.54 2.17
C ASN A 2 9.08 5.05 1.88
N CYS A 3 8.54 4.68 0.71
CA CYS A 3 8.36 3.29 0.31
C CYS A 3 9.26 2.90 -0.87
N LYS A 4 9.44 1.60 -1.07
CA LYS A 4 10.06 1.01 -2.27
C LYS A 4 9.22 -0.16 -2.80
N ILE A 5 9.49 -0.57 -4.03
CA ILE A 5 8.85 -1.75 -4.65
C ILE A 5 9.03 -2.97 -3.74
N GLY A 6 7.93 -3.69 -3.50
CA GLY A 6 7.88 -4.86 -2.64
C GLY A 6 7.53 -4.56 -1.17
N ASP A 7 7.56 -3.29 -0.74
CA ASP A 7 7.12 -2.95 0.62
C ASP A 7 5.61 -3.17 0.79
N LEU A 8 5.22 -3.45 2.03
CA LEU A 8 3.87 -3.21 2.52
C LEU A 8 3.83 -1.84 3.20
N ALA A 9 2.74 -1.11 3.03
CA ALA A 9 2.53 0.21 3.64
C ALA A 9 1.08 0.38 4.08
N PHE A 10 0.85 1.22 5.09
CA PHE A 10 -0.50 1.70 5.40
C PHE A 10 -0.71 3.10 4.84
N VAL A 11 -1.94 3.36 4.36
CA VAL A 11 -2.38 4.69 3.93
C VAL A 11 -2.60 5.56 5.18
N VAL A 12 -1.90 6.68 5.30
CA VAL A 12 -2.05 7.63 6.42
C VAL A 12 -2.89 8.84 6.08
N GLU A 13 -3.05 9.12 4.79
CA GLU A 13 -3.80 10.28 4.32
C GLU A 13 -4.58 9.90 3.05
N SER A 14 -5.86 10.29 3.01
CA SER A 14 -6.74 10.09 1.86
C SER A 14 -7.92 11.06 1.94
N ASP A 15 -8.45 11.46 0.77
CA ASP A 15 -9.71 12.20 0.65
C ASP A 15 -10.90 11.42 1.23
N LYS A 16 -10.77 10.08 1.28
CA LYS A 16 -11.76 9.17 1.85
C LYS A 16 -11.23 8.59 3.14
N LYS A 17 -11.85 8.98 4.25
CA LYS A 17 -11.49 8.49 5.59
C LYS A 17 -11.51 6.96 5.72
N SER A 18 -12.34 6.27 4.93
CA SER A 18 -12.40 4.80 4.92
C SER A 18 -11.15 4.12 4.34
N HIS A 19 -10.28 4.87 3.66
CA HIS A 19 -9.02 4.33 3.13
C HIS A 19 -7.86 4.46 4.13
N ILE A 20 -7.98 5.33 5.12
CA ILE A 20 -6.91 5.51 6.11
C ILE A 20 -6.78 4.21 6.92
N GLY A 21 -5.55 3.71 7.01
CA GLY A 21 -5.21 2.43 7.65
C GLY A 21 -5.28 1.22 6.70
N VAL A 22 -5.72 1.37 5.46
CA VAL A 22 -5.68 0.28 4.47
C VAL A 22 -4.23 -0.11 4.21
N VAL A 23 -3.96 -1.41 4.29
CA VAL A 23 -2.65 -1.98 3.95
C VAL A 23 -2.59 -2.21 2.44
N VAL A 24 -1.52 -1.73 1.83
CA VAL A 24 -1.26 -1.82 0.40
C VAL A 24 0.15 -2.40 0.15
N ARG A 25 0.31 -3.11 -0.96
CA ARG A 25 1.62 -3.55 -1.46
C ARG A 25 2.06 -2.61 -2.57
N ILE A 26 3.34 -2.22 -2.54
CA ILE A 26 3.93 -1.34 -3.56
C ILE A 26 4.38 -2.19 -4.75
N ASP A 27 3.72 -2.05 -5.90
CA ASP A 27 4.01 -2.87 -7.07
C ASP A 27 4.99 -2.20 -8.03
N ARG A 28 4.77 -0.92 -8.36
CA ARG A 28 5.67 -0.16 -9.26
C ARG A 28 5.50 1.36 -9.13
N LEU A 29 6.49 2.10 -9.60
CA LEU A 29 6.39 3.54 -9.76
C LEU A 29 5.51 3.88 -10.98
N ASN A 30 4.59 4.83 -10.82
CA ASN A 30 3.83 5.40 -11.92
C ASN A 30 4.55 6.66 -12.42
N ASP A 31 5.39 6.52 -13.44
CA ASP A 31 6.22 7.64 -13.94
C ASP A 31 5.38 8.82 -14.43
N ARG A 32 4.26 8.55 -15.10
CA ARG A 32 3.36 9.60 -15.62
C ARG A 32 2.77 10.43 -14.50
N LEU A 33 2.25 9.80 -13.45
CA LEU A 33 1.68 10.52 -12.32
C LEU A 33 2.77 11.16 -11.46
N THR A 34 3.93 10.50 -11.33
CA THR A 34 5.09 11.07 -10.63
C THR A 34 5.52 12.39 -11.27
N GLN A 35 5.64 12.44 -12.60
CA GLN A 35 5.92 13.69 -13.33
C GLN A 35 4.82 14.74 -13.13
N ARG A 36 3.55 14.32 -13.05
CA ARG A 36 2.41 15.24 -12.88
C ARG A 36 2.36 15.87 -11.48
N TYR A 37 2.64 15.10 -10.44
CA TYR A 37 2.54 15.54 -9.04
C TYR A 37 3.85 16.08 -8.47
N GLY A 38 4.99 15.82 -9.12
CA GLY A 38 6.31 16.26 -8.64
C GLY A 38 6.86 15.44 -7.46
N GLU A 39 6.21 14.33 -7.12
CA GLU A 39 6.64 13.38 -6.09
C GLU A 39 6.31 11.95 -6.53
N PRO A 40 6.97 10.91 -5.96
CA PRO A 40 6.71 9.53 -6.34
C PRO A 40 5.24 9.14 -6.13
N VAL A 41 4.63 8.59 -7.18
CA VAL A 41 3.30 7.99 -7.13
C VAL A 41 3.44 6.50 -7.37
N TRP A 42 2.97 5.70 -6.43
CA TRP A 42 3.02 4.25 -6.49
C TRP A 42 1.74 3.68 -7.06
N GLU A 43 1.86 2.70 -7.96
CA GLU A 43 0.79 1.73 -8.16
C GLU A 43 0.85 0.71 -7.04
N VAL A 44 -0.31 0.51 -6.42
CA VAL A 44 -0.44 -0.32 -5.23
C VAL A 44 -1.57 -1.33 -5.39
N THR A 45 -1.37 -2.52 -4.84
CA THR A 45 -2.39 -3.56 -4.71
C THR A 45 -2.88 -3.63 -3.27
N PHE A 46 -4.16 -3.88 -3.06
CA PHE A 46 -4.76 -4.04 -1.73
C PHE A 46 -5.80 -5.17 -1.72
N ASN A 47 -6.01 -5.75 -0.54
CA ASN A 47 -7.04 -6.76 -0.33
C ASN A 47 -8.37 -6.09 0.00
N GLY A 48 -9.44 -6.49 -0.70
CA GLY A 48 -10.79 -5.95 -0.51
C GLY A 48 -11.20 -4.92 -1.56
N ILE A 49 -12.22 -4.13 -1.21
CA ILE A 49 -12.84 -3.15 -2.09
C ILE A 49 -12.71 -1.78 -1.45
N ILE A 50 -12.19 -0.80 -2.20
CA ILE A 50 -12.14 0.60 -1.81
C ILE A 50 -12.93 1.46 -2.79
N ILE A 51 -13.21 2.71 -2.43
CA ILE A 51 -13.87 3.69 -3.32
C ILE A 51 -12.82 4.56 -4.01
N GLY A 52 -12.62 4.45 -5.32
CA GLY A 52 -11.71 5.27 -6.11
C GLY A 52 -12.01 6.77 -6.10
N SER A 53 -11.07 7.58 -6.60
CA SER A 53 -11.23 9.05 -6.72
C SER A 53 -12.41 9.47 -7.61
N ASP A 54 -12.81 8.61 -8.54
CA ASP A 54 -14.00 8.78 -9.39
C ASP A 54 -15.30 8.29 -8.74
N GLY A 55 -15.24 7.85 -7.48
CA GLY A 55 -16.37 7.32 -6.72
C GLY A 55 -16.70 5.85 -7.02
N LYS A 56 -15.97 5.18 -7.91
CA LYS A 56 -16.23 3.77 -8.25
C LYS A 56 -15.61 2.83 -7.24
N LEU A 57 -16.21 1.66 -7.08
CA LEU A 57 -15.58 0.59 -6.32
C LEU A 57 -14.38 0.06 -7.10
N LEU A 58 -13.20 0.18 -6.50
CA LEU A 58 -11.95 -0.42 -6.97
C LEU A 58 -11.70 -1.68 -6.17
N ALA A 59 -11.50 -2.78 -6.88
CA ALA A 59 -11.03 -4.03 -6.31
C ALA A 59 -9.58 -4.24 -6.75
N GLY A 60 -8.71 -4.49 -5.80
CA GLY A 60 -7.38 -5.02 -6.07
C GLY A 60 -6.28 -4.01 -6.37
N SER A 61 -6.52 -2.83 -6.98
CA SER A 61 -5.41 -1.88 -7.24
C SER A 61 -5.82 -0.41 -7.34
N GLY A 62 -4.84 0.47 -7.14
CA GLY A 62 -4.98 1.92 -7.20
C GLY A 62 -3.63 2.65 -7.27
N SER A 63 -3.65 3.98 -7.17
CA SER A 63 -2.45 4.80 -7.08
C SER A 63 -2.42 5.60 -5.79
N CYS A 64 -1.24 5.72 -5.16
CA CYS A 64 -1.03 6.49 -3.93
C CYS A 64 0.25 7.32 -4.02
N LEU A 65 0.19 8.55 -3.52
CA LEU A 65 1.36 9.40 -3.33
C LEU A 65 2.24 8.80 -2.22
N ASP A 66 3.55 8.86 -2.38
CA ASP A 66 4.52 8.40 -1.38
C ASP A 66 4.40 9.14 -0.04
N SER A 67 3.96 10.40 -0.07
CA SER A 67 3.62 11.19 1.13
C SER A 67 2.42 10.64 1.91
N CYS A 68 1.48 9.99 1.24
CA CYS A 68 0.27 9.39 1.84
C CYS A 68 0.52 7.99 2.43
N LEU A 69 1.74 7.46 2.31
CA LEU A 69 2.08 6.10 2.72
C LEU A 69 3.09 6.10 3.85
N ARG A 70 2.94 5.12 4.75
CA ARG A 70 3.96 4.76 5.73
C ARG A 70 4.34 3.30 5.54
N PRO A 71 5.62 3.01 5.23
CA PRO A 71 6.08 1.64 5.10
C PRO A 71 5.88 0.91 6.43
N ILE A 72 5.49 -0.34 6.35
CA ILE A 72 5.51 -1.28 7.47
C ILE A 72 6.95 -1.84 7.51
N SER A 73 7.92 -0.97 7.77
CA SER A 73 9.32 -1.38 7.94
C SER A 73 9.53 -1.85 9.38
N GLY A 74 9.84 -3.13 9.58
CA GLY A 74 10.37 -3.63 10.84
C GLY A 74 9.55 -4.66 11.61
N VAL A 75 8.49 -5.24 11.03
CA VAL A 75 8.02 -6.53 11.53
C VAL A 75 8.84 -7.60 10.82
N PRO A 76 9.78 -8.29 11.49
CA PRO A 76 10.33 -9.49 10.91
C PRO A 76 9.14 -10.43 10.69
N VAL A 77 8.83 -10.70 9.43
CA VAL A 77 8.00 -11.87 9.09
C VAL A 77 8.91 -13.06 9.35
N THR A 78 9.01 -13.45 10.62
CA THR A 78 9.46 -14.80 10.95
C THR A 78 8.28 -15.69 10.57
N ASP A 79 8.33 -16.28 9.38
CA ASP A 79 7.55 -17.50 9.07
C ASP A 79 8.10 -18.68 9.92
N ASP A 80 8.26 -18.50 11.23
CA ASP A 80 8.69 -19.52 12.18
C ASP A 80 7.46 -19.92 13.01
N VAL A 81 6.59 -20.71 12.40
CA VAL A 81 5.78 -21.67 13.15
C VAL A 81 6.36 -23.04 12.84
N GLU A 82 7.43 -23.40 13.55
CA GLU A 82 7.80 -24.80 13.68
C GLU A 82 6.77 -25.44 14.62
N ASP A 83 5.81 -26.16 14.04
CA ASP A 83 4.92 -27.04 14.80
C ASP A 83 5.77 -28.18 15.41
N GLU A 84 6.30 -27.98 16.62
CA GLU A 84 6.81 -29.10 17.41
C GLU A 84 5.63 -29.74 18.17
N VAL A 85 5.02 -30.73 17.52
CA VAL A 85 4.04 -31.64 18.14
C VAL A 85 4.79 -32.54 19.12
N THR A 86 4.76 -32.22 20.41
CA THR A 86 5.15 -33.18 21.44
C THR A 86 4.01 -34.17 21.68
N ALA A 87 4.30 -35.44 21.38
CA ALA A 87 3.46 -36.62 21.64
C ALA A 87 3.24 -36.90 23.14
#